data_AF-A0A0R1IXS8-F1
#
_entry.id   AF-A0A0R1IXS8-F1
#
_cell.length_a   1.000
_cell.length_b   1.000
_cell.length_c   1.000
_cell.angle_alpha   90.00
_cell.angle_beta   90.00
_cell.angle_gamma   90.00
#
_symmetry.space_group_name_H-M   'P 1'
#
loop_
_entity.id
_entity.type
_entity.pdbx_description
1 polymer ?
#
loop_
_entity_poly.entity_id
_entity_poly.type
_entity_poly.pdbx_seq_one_letter_code
_entity_poly.pdbx_strand_id
1 'polypeptide(L)'
;MKRSFSVVTVILTFIILLSGCKSQSQSKTNPYDSKVTSVNKTAEKIKSEHDISKKVSSLKDFEDDYQKYQHTKKPYKQVNSAYHHQIKTIKSSIQDSNKSTIKSASVSKSKEETQASLEKKISNLNDLKKEVEAEKEIVYTSPDFENLNKDIDKQIEKNKAGITSAILSTTSSKKYIDAYNQFSMQNNPKGESRGSTPRAKGFYETVGLSEKDYFAIYTGIFDYYGNAVEQGLITKVQSDDAFQEAQSKLLAGKYATKSTVIHNMNFYQIENGDYSGLIGSWKEVSEGGSMHDGQGVRELPLTGQKLNITKYKINDSQVSMTQKDGGITYFTDQNGSEPATFDESDSLSVEATIGSQIYMIEFYPKGVPMAEEKDNSNKERIMIHSSNDSYYEIFERA
;
A
#
# COMPACT_ATOMS: atom_id res chain seq x y z
N MET A 1 -33.51 6.00 -18.18
CA MET A 1 -34.57 5.58 -17.24
C MET A 1 -34.81 6.70 -16.24
N LYS A 2 -36.00 7.31 -16.30
CA LYS A 2 -36.51 8.25 -15.28
C LYS A 2 -37.20 7.44 -14.19
N ARG A 3 -37.01 7.83 -12.92
CA ARG A 3 -37.92 7.71 -11.75
C ARG A 3 -37.14 8.22 -10.52
N SER A 4 -37.34 9.46 -10.09
CA SER A 4 -38.36 9.91 -9.12
C SER A 4 -38.14 9.34 -7.72
N PHE A 5 -37.58 10.16 -6.83
CA PHE A 5 -37.86 10.08 -5.39
C PHE A 5 -38.44 11.41 -4.93
N SER A 6 -39.71 11.32 -4.59
CA SER A 6 -40.60 12.32 -4.05
C SER A 6 -40.48 12.35 -2.52
N VAL A 7 -40.75 13.54 -1.95
CA VAL A 7 -41.64 13.74 -0.79
C VAL A 7 -41.19 13.12 0.54
N VAL A 8 -40.57 13.94 1.40
CA VAL A 8 -40.87 14.16 2.83
C VAL A 8 -40.22 15.51 3.16
N THR A 9 -40.91 16.65 3.25
CA THR A 9 -41.43 17.19 4.53
C THR A 9 -42.30 18.42 4.19
N VAL A 10 -43.57 18.18 3.89
CA VAL A 10 -44.66 19.15 4.10
C VAL A 10 -45.31 18.71 5.41
N ILE A 11 -45.53 19.67 6.31
CA ILE A 11 -46.20 19.64 7.64
C ILE A 11 -45.26 20.30 8.67
N LEU A 12 -45.15 21.63 8.59
CA LEU A 12 -45.14 22.46 9.80
C LEU A 12 -45.75 23.83 9.47
N THR A 13 -47.04 23.92 9.76
CA THR A 13 -47.76 25.13 10.22
C THR A 13 -47.94 26.28 9.25
N PHE A 14 -48.84 26.02 8.30
CA PHE A 14 -49.89 26.94 7.87
C PHE A 14 -50.85 27.19 9.06
N ILE A 15 -50.47 28.04 10.02
CA ILE A 15 -51.37 28.68 11.00
C ILE A 15 -50.96 30.16 11.11
N ILE A 16 -51.13 30.93 10.03
CA ILE A 16 -51.22 32.39 10.12
C ILE A 16 -52.20 32.87 9.04
N LEU A 17 -53.48 32.60 9.25
CA LEU A 17 -54.54 33.47 8.74
C LEU A 17 -55.59 33.61 9.85
N LEU A 18 -55.85 34.87 10.23
CA LEU A 18 -57.01 35.37 10.98
C LEU A 18 -56.95 35.30 12.53
N SER A 19 -56.34 36.32 13.11
CA SER A 19 -56.67 37.01 14.38
C SER A 19 -55.69 38.20 14.47
N GLY A 20 -56.03 39.47 14.59
CA GLY A 20 -57.23 40.20 14.94
C GLY A 20 -56.85 41.69 14.89
N CYS A 21 -57.83 42.55 15.08
CA CYS A 21 -57.74 44.01 14.96
C CYS A 21 -56.48 44.64 15.58
N LYS A 22 -55.91 45.60 14.83
CA LYS A 22 -54.91 46.57 15.29
C LYS A 22 -55.47 47.40 16.45
N SER A 23 -55.27 46.93 17.69
CA SER A 23 -55.12 47.84 18.83
C SER A 23 -53.66 48.25 18.87
N GLN A 24 -53.38 49.44 18.34
CA GLN A 24 -52.12 50.15 18.54
C GLN A 24 -52.05 50.58 20.02
N SER A 25 -51.96 49.63 20.96
CA SER A 25 -51.45 49.97 22.28
C SER A 25 -49.98 50.28 22.07
N GLN A 26 -49.59 51.55 22.22
CA GLN A 26 -48.19 51.92 22.38
C GLN A 26 -47.68 51.21 23.63
N SER A 27 -47.19 49.97 23.47
CA SER A 27 -46.52 49.26 24.56
C SER A 27 -45.34 50.15 24.92
N LYS A 28 -45.31 50.65 26.15
CA LYS A 28 -44.14 51.34 26.69
C LYS A 28 -42.98 50.36 26.58
N THR A 29 -42.16 50.53 25.55
CA THR A 29 -40.96 49.72 25.33
C THR A 29 -40.03 50.01 26.50
N ASN A 30 -39.53 48.96 27.14
CA ASN A 30 -38.61 49.17 28.24
C ASN A 30 -37.35 49.82 27.68
N PRO A 31 -36.68 50.70 28.44
CA PRO A 31 -35.52 51.47 27.95
C PRO A 31 -34.32 50.61 27.53
N TYR A 32 -34.35 49.29 27.79
CA TYR A 32 -33.32 48.33 27.41
C TYR A 32 -33.66 47.46 26.19
N ASP A 33 -34.91 47.44 25.72
CA ASP A 33 -35.36 46.51 24.67
C ASP A 33 -34.63 46.76 23.34
N SER A 34 -34.39 48.02 22.99
CA SER A 34 -33.62 48.40 21.79
C SER A 34 -32.16 47.94 21.86
N LYS A 35 -31.54 48.01 23.04
CA LYS A 35 -30.16 47.56 23.26
C LYS A 35 -30.06 46.04 23.14
N VAL A 36 -30.95 45.29 23.80
CA VAL A 36 -30.99 43.83 23.67
C VAL A 36 -31.18 43.41 22.21
N THR A 37 -32.07 44.09 21.49
CA THR A 37 -32.30 43.84 20.06
C THR A 37 -31.03 44.08 19.24
N SER A 38 -30.29 45.15 19.49
CA SER A 38 -29.02 45.44 18.81
C SER A 38 -27.95 44.38 19.12
N VAL A 39 -27.84 43.96 20.38
CA VAL A 39 -26.89 42.91 20.81
C VAL A 39 -27.17 41.62 20.06
N ASN A 40 -28.44 41.20 20.01
CA ASN A 40 -28.86 40.01 19.28
C ASN A 40 -28.58 40.14 17.78
N LYS A 41 -28.88 41.30 17.17
CA LYS A 41 -28.63 41.54 15.74
C LYS A 41 -27.14 41.44 15.38
N THR A 42 -26.27 42.02 16.21
CA THR A 42 -24.82 41.90 16.03
C THR A 42 -24.36 40.45 16.18
N ALA A 43 -24.84 39.75 17.21
CA ALA A 43 -24.52 38.35 17.43
C ALA A 43 -24.92 37.45 16.26
N GLU A 44 -26.12 37.63 15.69
CA GLU A 44 -26.56 36.88 14.50
C GLU A 44 -25.67 37.15 13.29
N LYS A 45 -25.24 38.40 13.09
CA LYS A 45 -24.27 38.72 12.02
C LYS A 45 -22.96 37.95 12.20
N ILE A 46 -22.43 37.91 13.43
CA ILE A 46 -21.20 37.16 13.76
C ILE A 46 -21.40 35.66 13.50
N LYS A 47 -22.51 35.07 13.96
CA LYS A 47 -22.81 33.64 13.74
C LYS A 47 -22.87 33.28 12.26
N SER A 48 -23.46 34.16 11.44
CA SER A 48 -23.63 33.96 9.99
C SER A 48 -22.35 34.13 9.18
N GLU A 49 -21.26 34.64 9.76
CA GLU A 49 -19.98 34.76 9.07
C GLU A 49 -19.42 33.37 8.73
N HIS A 50 -18.89 33.18 7.53
CA HIS A 50 -18.32 31.91 7.09
C HIS A 50 -16.80 31.88 7.25
N ASP A 51 -16.16 33.04 7.15
CA ASP A 51 -14.73 33.19 7.38
C ASP A 51 -14.43 33.16 8.89
N ILE A 52 -13.73 32.12 9.33
CA ILE A 52 -13.48 31.91 10.76
C ILE A 52 -12.63 33.03 11.37
N SER A 53 -11.66 33.57 10.62
CA SER A 53 -10.80 34.65 11.09
C SER A 53 -11.62 35.93 11.31
N LYS A 54 -12.51 36.27 10.37
CA LYS A 54 -13.44 37.40 10.52
C LYS A 54 -14.44 37.18 11.65
N LYS A 55 -14.93 35.95 11.82
CA LYS A 55 -15.85 35.58 12.90
C LYS A 55 -15.19 35.77 14.27
N VAL A 56 -13.96 35.30 14.44
CA VAL A 56 -13.18 35.44 15.68
C VAL A 56 -12.84 36.90 15.97
N SER A 57 -12.41 37.67 14.97
CA SER A 57 -12.16 39.11 15.11
C SER A 57 -13.43 39.85 15.53
N SER A 58 -14.57 39.55 14.88
CA SER A 58 -15.85 40.19 15.22
C SER A 58 -16.35 39.78 16.61
N LEU A 59 -16.07 38.54 17.04
CA LEU A 59 -16.33 38.10 18.41
C LEU A 59 -15.49 38.88 19.42
N LYS A 60 -14.20 39.12 19.13
CA LYS A 60 -13.33 39.93 19.99
C LYS A 60 -13.85 41.35 20.15
N ASP A 61 -14.23 42.00 19.05
CA ASP A 61 -14.85 43.34 19.08
C ASP A 61 -16.14 43.34 19.91
N PHE A 62 -16.93 42.27 19.80
CA PHE A 62 -18.17 42.11 20.56
C PHE A 62 -17.93 41.90 22.06
N GLU A 63 -16.86 41.20 22.45
CA GLU A 63 -16.42 41.09 23.84
C GLU A 63 -15.93 42.42 24.39
N ASP A 64 -15.16 43.18 23.60
CA ASP A 64 -14.66 44.50 24.00
C ASP A 64 -15.81 45.50 24.20
N ASP A 65 -16.81 45.46 23.33
CA ASP A 65 -18.03 46.25 23.47
C ASP A 65 -18.84 45.85 24.71
N TYR A 66 -18.88 44.56 25.05
CA TYR A 66 -19.46 44.10 26.31
C TYR A 66 -18.70 44.64 27.52
N GLN A 67 -17.37 44.57 27.54
CA GLN A 67 -16.55 45.13 28.62
C GLN A 67 -16.81 46.64 28.80
N LYS A 68 -16.79 47.40 27.70
CA LYS A 68 -17.14 48.84 27.72
C LYS A 68 -18.54 49.08 28.29
N TYR A 69 -19.52 48.26 27.91
CA TYR A 69 -20.88 48.36 28.42
C TYR A 69 -20.96 48.12 29.94
N GLN A 70 -20.21 47.15 30.46
CA GLN A 70 -20.16 46.84 31.89
C GLN A 70 -19.63 48.02 32.72
N HIS A 71 -18.76 48.86 32.16
CA HIS A 71 -18.22 50.06 32.81
C HIS A 71 -19.11 51.30 32.71
N THR A 72 -20.31 51.20 32.11
CA THR A 72 -21.25 52.33 32.07
C THR A 72 -21.84 52.61 33.46
N LYS A 73 -22.28 53.86 33.72
CA LYS A 73 -22.79 54.27 35.06
C LYS A 73 -24.00 53.46 35.54
N LYS A 74 -24.80 52.88 34.63
CA LYS A 74 -26.04 52.14 34.94
C LYS A 74 -26.26 51.02 33.92
N PRO A 75 -25.53 49.89 34.02
CA PRO A 75 -25.74 48.77 33.13
C PRO A 75 -27.06 48.07 33.47
N TYR A 76 -27.83 47.71 32.44
CA TYR A 76 -29.07 46.94 32.60
C TYR A 76 -28.73 45.45 32.64
N LYS A 77 -29.26 44.74 33.65
CA LYS A 77 -29.04 43.29 33.83
C LYS A 77 -29.45 42.49 32.59
N GLN A 78 -30.53 42.89 31.93
CA GLN A 78 -31.06 42.25 30.72
C GLN A 78 -30.07 42.34 29.55
N VAL A 79 -29.44 43.50 29.37
CA VAL A 79 -28.43 43.71 28.32
C VAL A 79 -27.15 42.92 28.64
N ASN A 80 -26.71 42.91 29.90
CA ASN A 80 -25.59 42.06 30.34
C ASN A 80 -25.86 40.57 30.08
N SER A 81 -27.08 40.11 30.39
CA SER A 81 -27.50 38.72 30.16
C SER A 81 -27.52 38.39 28.67
N ALA A 82 -27.98 39.32 27.83
CA ALA A 82 -27.96 39.17 26.38
C ALA A 82 -26.53 39.04 25.83
N TYR A 83 -25.61 39.94 26.22
CA TYR A 83 -24.20 39.82 25.82
C TYR A 83 -23.58 38.49 26.24
N HIS A 84 -23.69 38.15 27.53
CA HIS A 84 -23.10 36.93 28.07
C HIS A 84 -23.64 35.67 27.36
N HIS A 85 -24.96 35.60 27.16
CA HIS A 85 -25.60 34.49 26.46
C HIS A 85 -25.14 34.39 24.99
N GLN A 86 -25.07 35.51 24.27
CA GLN A 86 -24.68 35.52 22.87
C GLN A 86 -23.19 35.21 22.67
N ILE A 87 -22.30 35.78 23.48
CA ILE A 87 -20.86 35.47 23.48
C ILE A 87 -20.67 33.97 23.70
N LYS A 88 -21.31 33.40 24.72
CA LYS A 88 -21.26 31.97 25.01
C LYS A 88 -21.74 31.14 23.80
N THR A 89 -22.86 31.51 23.20
CA THR A 89 -23.44 30.80 22.05
C THR A 89 -22.52 30.84 20.83
N ILE A 90 -21.90 31.99 20.54
CA ILE A 90 -20.94 32.12 19.43
C ILE A 90 -19.71 31.25 19.68
N LYS A 91 -19.12 31.30 20.89
CA LYS A 91 -17.99 30.44 21.27
C LYS A 91 -18.33 28.96 21.11
N SER A 92 -19.46 28.51 21.64
CA SER A 92 -19.90 27.13 21.50
C SER A 92 -20.10 26.73 20.03
N SER A 93 -20.65 27.61 19.19
CA SER A 93 -20.79 27.33 17.76
C SER A 93 -19.44 27.13 17.05
N ILE A 94 -18.41 27.90 17.41
CA ILE A 94 -17.06 27.74 16.87
C ILE A 94 -16.46 26.41 17.36
N GLN A 95 -16.55 26.15 18.67
CA GLN A 95 -16.07 24.89 19.27
C GLN A 95 -16.71 23.65 18.65
N ASP A 96 -18.03 23.69 18.39
CA ASP A 96 -18.76 22.60 17.77
C ASP A 96 -18.36 22.39 16.30
N SER A 97 -18.09 23.47 15.57
CA SER A 97 -17.54 23.41 14.21
C SER A 97 -16.19 22.69 14.20
N ASN A 98 -15.28 23.06 15.10
CA ASN A 98 -13.94 22.47 15.17
C ASN A 98 -14.00 20.98 15.54
N LYS A 99 -14.84 20.61 16.51
CA LYS A 99 -15.10 19.20 16.86
C LYS A 99 -15.68 18.41 15.68
N SER A 100 -16.58 19.02 14.90
CA SER A 100 -17.13 18.41 13.70
C SER A 100 -16.05 18.16 12.64
N THR A 101 -15.15 19.11 12.42
CA THR A 101 -14.01 18.97 11.51
C THR A 101 -13.13 17.80 11.92
N ILE A 102 -12.73 17.71 13.20
CA ILE A 102 -11.94 16.59 13.75
C ILE A 102 -12.65 15.25 13.54
N LYS A 103 -13.95 15.20 13.82
CA LYS A 103 -14.77 13.98 13.66
C LYS A 103 -14.84 13.55 12.19
N SER A 104 -15.01 14.48 11.26
CA SER A 104 -15.06 14.21 9.82
C SER A 104 -13.69 13.78 9.26
N ALA A 105 -12.60 14.28 9.84
CA ALA A 105 -11.23 13.95 9.48
C ALA A 105 -10.68 12.71 10.20
N SER A 106 -11.48 12.07 11.05
CA SER A 106 -11.12 10.81 11.68
C SER A 106 -11.20 9.64 10.68
N VAL A 107 -10.34 8.64 10.84
CA VAL A 107 -10.43 7.38 10.07
C VAL A 107 -11.77 6.71 10.34
N SER A 108 -12.58 6.51 9.30
CA SER A 108 -13.82 5.74 9.40
C SER A 108 -13.48 4.26 9.52
N LYS A 109 -14.13 3.54 10.46
CA LYS A 109 -14.00 2.08 10.55
C LYS A 109 -14.70 1.34 9.40
N SER A 110 -15.56 2.03 8.63
CA SER A 110 -16.51 1.37 7.72
C SER A 110 -16.22 1.59 6.23
N LYS A 111 -15.21 2.38 5.88
CA LYS A 111 -14.80 2.61 4.48
C LYS A 111 -13.30 2.42 4.38
N GLU A 112 -12.88 1.68 3.36
CA GLU A 112 -11.48 1.57 2.99
C GLU A 112 -11.02 2.96 2.56
N GLU A 113 -10.23 3.60 3.42
CA GLU A 113 -9.68 4.93 3.16
C GLU A 113 -8.53 4.80 2.17
N THR A 114 -8.49 5.67 1.17
CA THR A 114 -7.38 5.71 0.22
C THR A 114 -6.27 6.61 0.77
N GLN A 115 -5.04 6.44 0.29
CA GLN A 115 -3.95 7.36 0.63
C GLN A 115 -4.35 8.83 0.38
N ALA A 116 -4.94 9.12 -0.78
CA ALA A 116 -5.39 10.47 -1.11
C ALA A 116 -6.50 10.99 -0.16
N SER A 117 -7.41 10.13 0.31
CA SER A 117 -8.43 10.58 1.29
C SER A 117 -7.80 10.88 2.64
N LEU A 118 -6.80 10.11 3.08
CA LEU A 118 -6.07 10.35 4.33
C LEU A 118 -5.20 11.61 4.26
N GLU A 119 -4.48 11.84 3.14
CA GLU A 119 -3.69 13.06 2.91
C GLU A 119 -4.58 14.31 2.96
N LYS A 120 -5.76 14.26 2.32
CA LYS A 120 -6.74 15.36 2.40
C LYS A 120 -7.21 15.61 3.83
N LYS A 121 -7.45 14.56 4.62
CA LYS A 121 -7.83 14.70 6.03
C LYS A 121 -6.70 15.32 6.87
N ILE A 122 -5.45 14.95 6.63
CA ILE A 122 -4.28 15.55 7.28
C ILE A 122 -4.19 17.04 6.92
N SER A 123 -4.35 17.41 5.65
CA SER A 123 -4.38 18.82 5.22
C SER A 123 -5.45 19.62 5.97
N ASN A 124 -6.67 19.11 6.01
CA ASN A 124 -7.78 19.77 6.73
C ASN A 124 -7.49 19.94 8.23
N LEU A 125 -6.84 18.95 8.87
CA LEU A 125 -6.45 19.03 10.27
C LEU A 125 -5.33 20.05 10.52
N ASN A 126 -4.38 20.16 9.59
CA ASN A 126 -3.32 21.18 9.67
C ASN A 126 -3.88 22.59 9.49
N ASP A 127 -4.88 22.78 8.62
CA ASP A 127 -5.55 24.07 8.46
C ASP A 127 -6.38 24.40 9.71
N LEU A 128 -7.14 23.43 10.24
CA LEU A 128 -7.83 23.59 11.52
C LEU A 128 -6.88 23.96 12.66
N LYS A 129 -5.67 23.40 12.69
CA LYS A 129 -4.67 23.73 13.71
C LYS A 129 -4.27 25.21 13.68
N LYS A 130 -4.14 25.78 12.48
CA LYS A 130 -3.87 27.23 12.30
C LYS A 130 -5.06 28.08 12.75
N GLU A 131 -6.27 27.66 12.43
CA GLU A 131 -7.50 28.35 12.83
C GLU A 131 -7.66 28.36 14.36
N VAL A 132 -7.46 27.21 15.01
CA VAL A 132 -7.55 27.05 16.47
C VAL A 132 -6.49 27.89 17.20
N GLU A 133 -5.31 28.10 16.61
CA GLU A 133 -4.30 29.01 17.20
C GLU A 133 -4.80 30.46 17.23
N ALA A 134 -5.44 30.93 16.16
CA ALA A 134 -6.05 32.27 16.12
C ALA A 134 -7.23 32.42 17.10
N GLU A 135 -7.87 31.31 17.47
CA GLU A 135 -8.99 31.25 18.41
C GLU A 135 -8.59 31.17 19.89
N LYS A 136 -7.32 30.84 20.17
CA LYS A 136 -6.82 30.39 21.48
C LYS A 136 -7.26 31.24 22.66
N GLU A 137 -7.11 32.56 22.58
CA GLU A 137 -7.39 33.46 23.71
C GLU A 137 -8.84 33.96 23.75
N ILE A 138 -9.57 33.79 22.66
CA ILE A 138 -10.91 34.35 22.49
C ILE A 138 -11.96 33.26 22.73
N VAL A 139 -11.79 32.09 22.13
CA VAL A 139 -12.80 31.02 22.12
C VAL A 139 -12.57 30.01 23.24
N TYR A 140 -11.31 29.74 23.60
CA TYR A 140 -10.94 28.66 24.51
C TYR A 140 -10.35 29.16 25.81
N THR A 141 -10.48 28.32 26.84
CA THR A 141 -9.58 28.38 27.99
C THR A 141 -8.25 27.72 27.60
N SER A 142 -7.14 28.03 28.28
CA SER A 142 -5.85 27.40 27.97
C SER A 142 -5.91 25.86 28.03
N PRO A 143 -6.54 25.23 29.05
CA PRO A 143 -6.68 23.77 29.08
C PRO A 143 -7.54 23.21 27.94
N ASP A 144 -8.63 23.88 27.55
CA ASP A 144 -9.49 23.42 26.45
C ASP A 144 -8.77 23.48 25.11
N PHE A 145 -7.99 24.55 24.88
CA PHE A 145 -7.14 24.71 23.70
C PHE A 145 -6.09 23.60 23.62
N GLU A 146 -5.37 23.33 24.72
CA GLU A 146 -4.35 22.27 24.75
C GLU A 146 -4.93 20.89 24.46
N ASN A 147 -6.09 20.58 25.04
CA ASN A 147 -6.80 19.32 24.78
C ASN A 147 -7.24 19.20 23.32
N LEU A 148 -7.82 20.27 22.75
CA LEU A 148 -8.23 20.29 21.35
C LEU A 148 -7.04 20.10 20.41
N ASN A 149 -5.94 20.81 20.65
CA ASN A 149 -4.73 20.72 19.83
C ASN A 149 -4.12 19.31 19.89
N LYS A 150 -4.11 18.69 21.07
CA LYS A 150 -3.68 17.30 21.24
C LYS A 150 -4.59 16.31 20.50
N ASP A 151 -5.89 16.54 20.47
CA ASP A 151 -6.83 15.72 19.70
C ASP A 151 -6.61 15.85 18.19
N ILE A 152 -6.32 17.06 17.69
CA ILE A 152 -5.93 17.29 16.28
C ILE A 152 -4.66 16.51 15.95
N ASP A 153 -3.61 16.66 16.74
CA ASP A 153 -2.33 15.96 16.53
C ASP A 153 -2.50 14.44 16.55
N LYS A 154 -3.28 13.92 17.49
CA LYS A 154 -3.60 12.49 17.57
C LYS A 154 -4.28 11.98 16.29
N GLN A 155 -5.19 12.75 15.70
CA GLN A 155 -5.85 12.33 14.46
C GLN A 155 -4.93 12.43 13.23
N ILE A 156 -4.03 13.42 13.19
CA ILE A 156 -2.99 13.52 12.17
C ILE A 156 -2.13 12.26 12.19
N GLU A 157 -1.62 11.87 13.37
CA GLU A 157 -0.78 10.68 13.51
C GLU A 157 -1.53 9.39 13.18
N LYS A 158 -2.82 9.30 13.55
CA LYS A 158 -3.66 8.16 13.16
C LYS A 158 -3.84 8.06 11.64
N ASN A 159 -4.04 9.20 10.97
CA ASN A 159 -4.18 9.23 9.51
C ASN A 159 -2.85 8.88 8.83
N LYS A 160 -1.71 9.36 9.34
CA LYS A 160 -0.36 8.97 8.86
C LYS A 160 -0.13 7.47 9.01
N ALA A 161 -0.43 6.88 10.16
CA ALA A 161 -0.31 5.43 10.37
C ALA A 161 -1.19 4.62 9.39
N GLY A 162 -2.37 5.16 9.03
CA GLY A 162 -3.19 4.59 7.97
C GLY A 162 -2.51 4.63 6.59
N ILE A 163 -1.86 5.74 6.25
CA ILE A 163 -1.07 5.88 5.02
C ILE A 163 0.10 4.89 5.03
N THR A 164 0.88 4.85 6.11
CA THR A 164 1.99 3.89 6.30
C THR A 164 1.52 2.46 6.05
N SER A 165 0.39 2.07 6.67
CA SER A 165 -0.17 0.72 6.50
C SER A 165 -0.54 0.45 5.03
N ALA A 166 -1.19 1.40 4.35
CA ALA A 166 -1.58 1.28 2.95
C ALA A 166 -0.41 1.27 1.96
N ILE A 167 0.72 1.90 2.32
CA ILE A 167 1.97 1.87 1.57
C ILE A 167 2.62 0.49 1.73
N LEU A 168 2.82 0.03 2.96
CA LEU A 168 3.52 -1.23 3.24
C LEU A 168 2.73 -2.47 2.80
N SER A 169 1.39 -2.40 2.79
CA SER A 169 0.54 -3.51 2.35
C SER A 169 0.28 -3.54 0.84
N THR A 170 0.91 -2.67 0.05
CA THR A 170 0.57 -2.58 -1.37
C THR A 170 1.01 -3.83 -2.14
N THR A 171 0.10 -4.37 -2.94
CA THR A 171 0.37 -5.46 -3.89
C THR A 171 0.02 -5.05 -5.32
N SER A 172 -0.28 -3.77 -5.54
CA SER A 172 -0.73 -3.26 -6.83
C SER A 172 0.46 -2.91 -7.72
N SER A 173 0.70 -3.71 -8.76
CA SER A 173 1.69 -3.41 -9.79
C SER A 173 1.44 -2.06 -10.46
N LYS A 174 0.16 -1.66 -10.59
CA LYS A 174 -0.23 -0.35 -11.09
C LYS A 174 0.37 0.80 -10.26
N LYS A 175 0.41 0.71 -8.93
CA LYS A 175 1.03 1.76 -8.10
C LYS A 175 2.53 1.91 -8.37
N TYR A 176 3.24 0.80 -8.61
CA TYR A 176 4.66 0.85 -8.97
C TYR A 176 4.85 1.48 -10.36
N ILE A 177 4.03 1.08 -11.34
CA ILE A 177 4.07 1.68 -12.68
C ILE A 177 3.75 3.19 -12.62
N ASP A 178 2.76 3.59 -11.82
CA ASP A 178 2.40 5.00 -11.64
C ASP A 178 3.57 5.77 -11.00
N ALA A 179 4.25 5.20 -10.00
CA ALA A 179 5.45 5.79 -9.40
C ALA A 179 6.61 5.91 -10.40
N TYR A 180 6.88 4.86 -11.19
CA TYR A 180 7.87 4.89 -12.26
C TYR A 180 7.60 6.03 -13.26
N ASN A 181 6.35 6.17 -13.70
CA ASN A 181 5.96 7.23 -14.63
C ASN A 181 6.12 8.62 -14.01
N GLN A 182 5.78 8.78 -12.72
CA GLN A 182 5.85 10.07 -12.03
C GLN A 182 7.29 10.49 -11.72
N PHE A 183 8.14 9.57 -11.29
CA PHE A 183 9.45 9.92 -10.71
C PHE A 183 10.60 9.64 -11.66
N SER A 184 10.59 8.49 -12.34
CA SER A 184 11.63 8.14 -13.31
C SER A 184 11.35 8.76 -14.68
N MET A 185 10.13 8.70 -15.22
CA MET A 185 9.89 9.22 -16.57
C MET A 185 9.77 10.74 -16.65
N GLN A 186 9.17 11.40 -15.65
CA GLN A 186 8.94 12.86 -15.69
C GLN A 186 10.08 13.69 -15.09
N ASN A 187 10.76 13.20 -14.05
CA ASN A 187 11.70 14.00 -13.25
C ASN A 187 13.15 13.53 -13.30
N ASN A 188 13.45 12.36 -13.91
CA ASN A 188 14.81 11.84 -13.96
C ASN A 188 15.05 10.94 -15.20
N PRO A 189 15.50 11.49 -16.35
CA PRO A 189 15.70 10.72 -17.58
C PRO A 189 16.77 9.60 -17.47
N LYS A 190 17.45 9.45 -16.33
CA LYS A 190 18.31 8.31 -16.02
C LYS A 190 17.56 7.07 -15.54
N GLY A 191 16.23 7.05 -15.56
CA GLY A 191 15.42 5.86 -15.28
C GLY A 191 15.93 4.64 -16.06
N GLU A 192 16.23 4.81 -17.35
CA GLU A 192 16.81 3.75 -18.22
C GLU A 192 18.21 3.28 -17.78
N SER A 193 19.00 4.12 -17.09
CA SER A 193 20.36 3.80 -16.65
C SER A 193 20.43 3.10 -15.28
N ARG A 194 19.29 2.92 -14.60
CA ARG A 194 19.22 2.12 -13.34
C ARG A 194 19.33 0.62 -13.58
N GLY A 195 19.51 0.20 -14.84
CA GLY A 195 19.93 -1.13 -15.28
C GLY A 195 19.56 -2.28 -14.35
N SER A 196 18.48 -3.00 -14.65
CA SER A 196 18.45 -4.40 -14.22
C SER A 196 19.62 -5.09 -14.92
N THR A 197 20.38 -5.91 -14.19
CA THR A 197 21.29 -6.86 -14.83
C THR A 197 20.50 -7.60 -15.92
N PRO A 198 21.07 -7.75 -17.14
CA PRO A 198 20.45 -8.54 -18.18
C PRO A 198 20.03 -9.89 -17.59
N ARG A 199 18.75 -10.23 -17.76
CA ARG A 199 18.22 -11.51 -17.27
C ARG A 199 18.45 -12.58 -18.33
N ALA A 200 18.54 -13.83 -17.88
CA ALA A 200 18.65 -14.97 -18.76
C ALA A 200 17.54 -14.97 -19.83
N LYS A 201 17.85 -15.54 -21.00
CA LYS A 201 16.90 -15.64 -22.11
C LYS A 201 15.62 -16.37 -21.66
N GLY A 202 14.45 -15.79 -21.94
CA GLY A 202 13.16 -16.39 -21.55
C GLY A 202 12.66 -16.01 -20.15
N PHE A 203 13.42 -15.21 -19.39
CA PHE A 203 13.06 -14.79 -18.04
C PHE A 203 11.75 -13.98 -17.99
N TYR A 204 11.58 -12.99 -18.87
CA TYR A 204 10.41 -12.11 -18.84
C TYR A 204 9.12 -12.88 -19.14
N GLU A 205 9.17 -13.80 -20.10
CA GLU A 205 8.10 -14.72 -20.43
C GLU A 205 7.74 -15.61 -19.22
N THR A 206 8.75 -16.06 -18.49
CA THR A 206 8.60 -16.91 -17.30
C THR A 206 7.87 -16.20 -16.17
N VAL A 207 8.20 -14.92 -15.91
CA VAL A 207 7.48 -14.11 -14.91
C VAL A 207 6.17 -13.53 -15.44
N GLY A 208 5.79 -13.85 -16.70
CA GLY A 208 4.53 -13.44 -17.31
C GLY A 208 4.45 -11.95 -17.64
N LEU A 209 5.58 -11.29 -17.88
CA LEU A 209 5.67 -9.86 -18.17
C LEU A 209 6.42 -9.60 -19.47
N SER A 210 6.16 -8.46 -20.10
CA SER A 210 7.10 -7.95 -21.11
C SER A 210 8.33 -7.38 -20.40
N GLU A 211 9.48 -7.33 -21.10
CA GLU A 211 10.69 -6.67 -20.58
C GLU A 211 10.40 -5.24 -20.09
N LYS A 212 9.62 -4.49 -20.89
CA LYS A 212 9.20 -3.12 -20.56
C LYS A 212 8.37 -3.06 -19.28
N ASP A 213 7.40 -3.95 -19.12
CA ASP A 213 6.54 -3.96 -17.92
C ASP A 213 7.31 -4.40 -16.69
N TYR A 214 8.19 -5.40 -16.82
CA TYR A 214 9.09 -5.82 -15.75
C TYR A 214 9.94 -4.64 -15.29
N PHE A 215 10.57 -3.93 -16.22
CA PHE A 215 11.45 -2.80 -15.90
C PHE A 215 10.68 -1.66 -15.22
N ALA A 216 9.49 -1.33 -15.72
CA ALA A 216 8.63 -0.30 -15.13
C ALA A 216 8.21 -0.67 -13.70
N ILE A 217 7.87 -1.94 -13.45
CA ILE A 217 7.51 -2.40 -12.09
C ILE A 217 8.74 -2.41 -11.20
N TYR A 218 9.86 -2.97 -11.65
CA TYR A 218 11.12 -3.06 -10.88
C TYR A 218 11.59 -1.67 -10.41
N THR A 219 11.71 -0.73 -11.35
CA THR A 219 12.11 0.65 -11.04
C THR A 219 11.03 1.37 -10.23
N GLY A 220 9.76 1.11 -10.55
CA GLY A 220 8.62 1.65 -9.83
C GLY A 220 8.55 1.24 -8.36
N ILE A 221 9.03 0.04 -7.99
CA ILE A 221 9.13 -0.41 -6.61
C ILE A 221 10.16 0.46 -5.84
N PHE A 222 11.32 0.74 -6.43
CA PHE A 222 12.30 1.68 -5.84
C PHE A 222 11.71 3.07 -5.65
N ASP A 223 11.08 3.61 -6.70
CA ASP A 223 10.52 4.96 -6.65
C ASP A 223 9.38 5.05 -5.64
N TYR A 224 8.51 4.05 -5.57
CA TYR A 224 7.37 4.04 -4.67
C TYR A 224 7.81 4.10 -3.19
N TYR A 225 8.69 3.20 -2.77
CA TYR A 225 9.14 3.16 -1.38
C TYR A 225 10.17 4.24 -1.05
N GLY A 226 11.06 4.57 -2.00
CA GLY A 226 12.03 5.66 -1.84
C GLY A 226 11.35 7.00 -1.58
N ASN A 227 10.33 7.35 -2.37
CA ASN A 227 9.56 8.58 -2.15
C ASN A 227 8.79 8.57 -0.82
N ALA A 228 8.28 7.41 -0.40
CA ALA A 228 7.62 7.29 0.90
C ALA A 228 8.59 7.56 2.07
N VAL A 229 9.86 7.18 1.95
CA VAL A 229 10.91 7.51 2.91
C VAL A 229 11.22 9.01 2.89
N GLU A 230 11.39 9.60 1.70
CA GLU A 230 11.68 11.03 1.55
C GLU A 230 10.58 11.93 2.14
N GLN A 231 9.32 11.48 2.05
CA GLN A 231 8.17 12.17 2.64
C GLN A 231 7.99 11.89 4.15
N GLY A 232 8.83 11.05 4.75
CA GLY A 232 8.74 10.66 6.16
C GLY A 232 7.48 9.82 6.49
N LEU A 233 6.90 9.15 5.49
CA LEU A 233 5.71 8.30 5.66
C LEU A 233 6.07 6.90 6.14
N ILE A 234 7.27 6.42 5.83
CA ILE A 234 7.85 5.17 6.30
C ILE A 234 9.32 5.36 6.67
N THR A 235 9.83 4.49 7.54
CA THR A 235 11.27 4.44 7.85
C THR A 235 12.05 3.73 6.74
N LYS A 236 13.37 3.95 6.69
CA LYS A 236 14.26 3.25 5.75
C LYS A 236 14.21 1.72 5.93
N VAL A 237 14.17 1.22 7.17
CA VAL A 237 14.05 -0.21 7.47
C VAL A 237 12.75 -0.79 6.90
N GLN A 238 11.61 -0.14 7.16
CA GLN A 238 10.31 -0.57 6.60
C GLN A 238 10.31 -0.54 5.07
N SER A 239 10.95 0.46 4.47
CA SER A 239 11.12 0.55 3.02
C SER A 239 11.93 -0.62 2.49
N ASP A 240 13.04 -0.97 3.12
CA ASP A 240 13.92 -2.04 2.65
C ASP A 240 13.21 -3.40 2.75
N ASP A 241 12.48 -3.67 3.83
CA ASP A 241 11.68 -4.90 3.99
C ASP A 241 10.58 -5.02 2.92
N ALA A 242 9.76 -3.97 2.75
CA ALA A 242 8.66 -3.96 1.79
C ALA A 242 9.16 -4.00 0.33
N PHE A 243 10.30 -3.39 0.08
CA PHE A 243 11.00 -3.44 -1.20
C PHE A 243 11.44 -4.87 -1.54
N GLN A 244 12.09 -5.57 -0.60
CA GLN A 244 12.50 -6.96 -0.79
C GLN A 244 11.28 -7.86 -1.06
N GLU A 245 10.22 -7.72 -0.27
CA GLU A 245 8.99 -8.47 -0.47
C GLU A 245 8.37 -8.22 -1.87
N ALA A 246 8.34 -6.97 -2.32
CA ALA A 246 7.84 -6.60 -3.64
C ALA A 246 8.72 -7.16 -4.76
N GLN A 247 10.05 -7.13 -4.61
CA GLN A 247 10.95 -7.77 -5.57
C GLN A 247 10.73 -9.27 -5.65
N SER A 248 10.65 -9.96 -4.51
CA SER A 248 10.35 -11.39 -4.47
C SER A 248 9.04 -11.72 -5.19
N LYS A 249 8.01 -10.90 -5.03
CA LYS A 249 6.73 -11.05 -5.76
C LYS A 249 6.87 -10.82 -7.26
N LEU A 250 7.68 -9.85 -7.68
CA LEU A 250 7.97 -9.60 -9.10
C LEU A 250 8.69 -10.80 -9.73
N LEU A 251 9.73 -11.31 -9.07
CA LEU A 251 10.51 -12.46 -9.54
C LEU A 251 9.67 -13.76 -9.56
N ALA A 252 8.70 -13.88 -8.66
CA ALA A 252 7.73 -14.97 -8.65
C ALA A 252 6.54 -14.76 -9.62
N GLY A 253 6.57 -13.74 -10.49
CA GLY A 253 5.55 -13.46 -11.49
C GLY A 253 4.19 -13.00 -10.94
N LYS A 254 4.11 -12.58 -9.67
CA LYS A 254 2.84 -12.23 -9.00
C LYS A 254 2.20 -10.94 -9.51
N TYR A 255 2.91 -10.16 -10.33
CA TYR A 255 2.43 -8.91 -10.90
C TYR A 255 1.96 -9.02 -12.36
N ALA A 256 2.04 -10.21 -12.97
CA ALA A 256 1.51 -10.46 -14.29
C ALA A 256 -0.01 -10.24 -14.33
N THR A 257 -0.50 -9.56 -15.38
CA THR A 257 -1.92 -9.22 -15.54
C THR A 257 -2.78 -10.41 -15.98
N LYS A 258 -2.14 -11.43 -16.56
CA LYS A 258 -2.74 -12.74 -16.81
C LYS A 258 -2.07 -13.73 -15.88
N SER A 259 -2.86 -14.57 -15.21
CA SER A 259 -2.34 -15.75 -14.51
C SER A 259 -1.70 -16.65 -15.56
N THR A 260 -0.43 -16.42 -15.86
CA THR A 260 0.40 -17.39 -16.54
C THR A 260 0.49 -18.56 -15.57
N VAL A 261 -0.09 -19.70 -15.95
CA VAL A 261 0.46 -20.94 -15.44
C VAL A 261 1.90 -20.90 -15.92
N ILE A 262 2.82 -20.70 -14.96
CA ILE A 262 4.25 -20.65 -15.23
C ILE A 262 4.60 -22.05 -15.69
N HIS A 263 4.48 -22.30 -16.99
CA HIS A 263 4.90 -23.54 -17.63
C HIS A 263 6.38 -23.51 -18.00
N ASN A 264 7.04 -22.38 -17.69
CA ASN A 264 8.44 -22.15 -18.00
C ASN A 264 9.29 -22.21 -16.72
N MET A 265 10.53 -22.65 -16.81
CA MET A 265 11.48 -22.70 -15.70
C MET A 265 11.74 -21.32 -15.12
N ASN A 266 11.44 -21.14 -13.83
CA ASN A 266 11.73 -19.92 -13.07
C ASN A 266 12.85 -20.21 -12.06
N PHE A 267 14.07 -19.79 -12.37
CA PHE A 267 15.25 -20.04 -11.53
C PHE A 267 15.09 -19.46 -10.12
N TYR A 268 14.56 -18.24 -9.98
CA TYR A 268 14.26 -17.66 -8.68
C TYR A 268 13.32 -18.55 -7.84
N GLN A 269 12.29 -19.14 -8.46
CA GLN A 269 11.42 -20.09 -7.75
C GLN A 269 12.16 -21.37 -7.36
N ILE A 270 12.99 -21.92 -8.26
CA ILE A 270 13.77 -23.15 -8.03
C ILE A 270 14.78 -22.96 -6.89
N GLU A 271 15.52 -21.85 -6.87
CA GLU A 271 16.46 -21.49 -5.80
C GLU A 271 15.77 -21.38 -4.44
N ASN A 272 14.52 -20.87 -4.44
CA ASN A 272 13.69 -20.74 -3.25
C ASN A 272 12.88 -22.00 -2.91
N GLY A 273 13.15 -23.14 -3.57
CA GLY A 273 12.49 -24.41 -3.26
C GLY A 273 11.01 -24.49 -3.69
N ASP A 274 10.55 -23.57 -4.53
CA ASP A 274 9.22 -23.58 -5.14
C ASP A 274 9.31 -24.14 -6.57
N TYR A 275 9.09 -25.44 -6.72
CA TYR A 275 9.12 -26.09 -8.03
C TYR A 275 7.76 -26.10 -8.73
N SER A 276 6.82 -25.23 -8.32
CA SER A 276 5.47 -25.18 -8.91
C SER A 276 5.49 -25.00 -10.43
N GLY A 277 6.44 -24.22 -10.96
CA GLY A 277 6.59 -24.01 -12.41
C GLY A 277 7.06 -25.24 -13.19
N LEU A 278 7.67 -26.21 -12.49
CA LEU A 278 8.19 -27.45 -13.06
C LEU A 278 7.18 -28.61 -13.01
N ILE A 279 6.06 -28.45 -12.29
CA ILE A 279 5.03 -29.49 -12.21
C ILE A 279 4.45 -29.75 -13.60
N GLY A 280 4.44 -31.02 -14.01
CA GLY A 280 3.99 -31.44 -15.32
C GLY A 280 4.46 -32.84 -15.68
N SER A 281 4.31 -33.20 -16.95
CA SER A 281 4.86 -34.45 -17.48
C SER A 281 6.24 -34.19 -18.08
N TRP A 282 7.21 -34.99 -17.66
CA TRP A 282 8.58 -35.00 -18.16
C TRP A 282 8.88 -36.37 -18.75
N LYS A 283 9.38 -36.39 -19.99
CA LYS A 283 9.73 -37.59 -20.72
C LYS A 283 11.24 -37.74 -20.75
N GLU A 284 11.74 -38.86 -20.25
CA GLU A 284 13.14 -39.26 -20.41
C GLU A 284 13.46 -39.46 -21.91
N VAL A 285 14.53 -38.85 -22.40
CA VAL A 285 14.94 -38.89 -23.82
C VAL A 285 16.37 -39.37 -24.03
N SER A 286 17.20 -39.30 -22.99
CA SER A 286 18.57 -39.82 -22.99
C SER A 286 18.92 -40.33 -21.61
N GLU A 287 19.70 -41.40 -21.58
CA GLU A 287 20.34 -41.96 -20.41
C GLU A 287 21.73 -42.42 -20.84
N GLY A 288 22.74 -42.19 -20.02
CA GLY A 288 24.09 -42.62 -20.33
C GLY A 288 24.94 -42.83 -19.08
N GLY A 289 26.05 -43.53 -19.29
CA GLY A 289 27.00 -43.82 -18.23
C GLY A 289 28.28 -44.44 -18.77
N SER A 290 29.33 -44.34 -17.98
CA SER A 290 30.57 -45.06 -18.16
C SER A 290 30.44 -46.47 -17.60
N MET A 291 30.98 -47.44 -18.34
CA MET A 291 31.00 -48.83 -17.90
C MET A 291 32.41 -49.33 -17.57
N HIS A 292 33.34 -48.39 -17.35
CA HIS A 292 34.72 -48.66 -16.95
C HIS A 292 35.52 -49.59 -17.86
N ASP A 293 35.15 -49.64 -19.15
CA ASP A 293 35.82 -50.48 -20.16
C ASP A 293 36.76 -49.70 -21.09
N GLY A 294 37.06 -48.44 -20.73
CA GLY A 294 37.97 -47.56 -21.45
C GLY A 294 37.36 -46.86 -22.68
N GLN A 295 36.07 -47.06 -22.97
CA GLN A 295 35.39 -46.43 -24.12
C GLN A 295 34.71 -45.09 -23.76
N GLY A 296 34.81 -44.65 -22.51
CA GLY A 296 34.19 -43.41 -22.03
C GLY A 296 32.73 -43.59 -21.62
N VAL A 297 31.96 -42.50 -21.70
CA VAL A 297 30.53 -42.49 -21.44
C VAL A 297 29.80 -42.95 -22.71
N ARG A 298 28.82 -43.83 -22.55
CA ARG A 298 27.98 -44.32 -23.65
C ARG A 298 26.50 -44.17 -23.31
N GLU A 299 25.70 -43.99 -24.35
CA GLU A 299 24.24 -44.06 -24.27
C GLU A 299 23.81 -45.45 -23.81
N LEU A 300 22.85 -45.47 -22.88
CA LEU A 300 22.24 -46.67 -22.31
C LEU A 300 20.78 -46.79 -22.78
N PRO A 301 20.20 -48.00 -22.76
CA PRO A 301 18.76 -48.14 -22.93
C PRO A 301 18.02 -47.38 -21.82
N LEU A 302 17.05 -46.56 -22.18
CA LEU A 302 16.24 -45.80 -21.22
C LEU A 302 15.61 -46.76 -20.21
N THR A 303 15.92 -46.54 -18.94
CA THR A 303 15.38 -47.34 -17.83
C THR A 303 13.92 -47.00 -17.55
N GLY A 304 13.44 -45.84 -18.01
CA GLY A 304 12.08 -45.37 -17.81
C GLY A 304 11.86 -44.81 -16.41
N GLN A 305 12.92 -44.24 -15.82
CA GLN A 305 12.83 -43.56 -14.53
C GLN A 305 11.86 -42.39 -14.63
N LYS A 306 11.14 -42.16 -13.52
CA LYS A 306 10.11 -41.13 -13.46
C LYS A 306 10.62 -39.95 -12.65
N LEU A 307 10.91 -38.86 -13.34
CA LEU A 307 11.08 -37.57 -12.73
C LEU A 307 9.77 -37.13 -12.08
N ASN A 308 9.72 -37.18 -10.75
CA ASN A 308 8.59 -36.74 -9.95
C ASN A 308 8.87 -35.36 -9.37
N ILE A 309 8.04 -34.39 -9.76
CA ILE A 309 8.14 -33.02 -9.29
C ILE A 309 6.86 -32.63 -8.58
N THR A 310 7.01 -32.24 -7.32
CA THR A 310 5.98 -31.57 -6.53
C THR A 310 6.41 -30.14 -6.27
N LYS A 311 5.52 -29.32 -5.72
CA LYS A 311 5.87 -27.95 -5.33
C LYS A 311 7.15 -27.83 -4.49
N TYR A 312 7.46 -28.83 -3.66
CA TYR A 312 8.53 -28.75 -2.67
C TYR A 312 9.63 -29.80 -2.86
N LYS A 313 9.54 -30.66 -3.88
CA LYS A 313 10.48 -31.75 -4.09
C LYS A 313 10.64 -32.10 -5.56
N ILE A 314 11.89 -32.32 -5.99
CA ILE A 314 12.27 -33.00 -7.23
C ILE A 314 12.89 -34.35 -6.84
N ASN A 315 12.55 -35.42 -7.58
CA ASN A 315 13.04 -36.77 -7.31
C ASN A 315 13.03 -37.62 -8.57
N ASP A 316 14.17 -38.21 -8.94
CA ASP A 316 14.31 -39.16 -10.06
C ASP A 316 14.25 -40.64 -9.63
N SER A 317 14.38 -40.89 -8.32
CA SER A 317 14.45 -42.19 -7.60
C SER A 317 15.83 -42.52 -7.05
N GLN A 318 16.89 -41.86 -7.54
CA GLN A 318 18.25 -41.97 -7.04
C GLN A 318 18.58 -40.85 -6.05
N VAL A 319 18.20 -39.63 -6.41
CA VAL A 319 18.44 -38.43 -5.62
C VAL A 319 17.18 -37.59 -5.54
N SER A 320 17.07 -36.83 -4.45
CA SER A 320 16.01 -35.84 -4.32
C SER A 320 16.54 -34.49 -3.89
N MET A 321 15.92 -33.44 -4.43
CA MET A 321 16.20 -32.06 -4.07
C MET A 321 14.98 -31.47 -3.34
N THR A 322 15.18 -30.92 -2.15
CA THR A 322 14.10 -30.38 -1.30
C THR A 322 14.64 -29.28 -0.39
N GLN A 323 13.87 -28.22 -0.19
CA GLN A 323 14.19 -27.17 0.78
C GLN A 323 13.83 -27.61 2.20
N LYS A 324 14.75 -27.42 3.15
CA LYS A 324 14.56 -27.72 4.58
C LYS A 324 14.41 -26.44 5.40
N ASP A 325 14.16 -26.59 6.70
CA ASP A 325 14.07 -25.49 7.65
C ASP A 325 15.28 -24.56 7.53
N GLY A 326 15.00 -23.25 7.46
CA GLY A 326 16.02 -22.23 7.21
C GLY A 326 16.18 -21.81 5.75
N GLY A 327 15.38 -22.36 4.83
CA GLY A 327 15.34 -21.92 3.43
C GLY A 327 16.47 -22.47 2.55
N ILE A 328 17.28 -23.39 3.09
CA ILE A 328 18.39 -24.01 2.36
C ILE A 328 17.89 -25.25 1.63
N THR A 329 18.22 -25.34 0.34
CA THR A 329 17.95 -26.51 -0.50
C THR A 329 19.01 -27.59 -0.27
N TYR A 330 18.58 -28.84 -0.16
CA TYR A 330 19.45 -29.99 0.05
C TYR A 330 19.23 -31.03 -1.05
N PHE A 331 20.33 -31.66 -1.46
CA PHE A 331 20.29 -32.97 -2.11
C PHE A 331 20.21 -34.05 -1.04
N THR A 332 19.51 -35.15 -1.32
CA THR A 332 19.37 -36.29 -0.41
C THR A 332 19.36 -37.59 -1.22
N ASP A 333 20.26 -38.49 -0.86
CA ASP A 333 20.37 -39.85 -1.38
C ASP A 333 20.28 -40.88 -0.21
N GLN A 334 20.69 -42.12 -0.45
CA GLN A 334 20.78 -43.16 0.59
C GLN A 334 21.91 -42.96 1.61
N ASN A 335 22.93 -42.17 1.27
CA ASN A 335 24.13 -41.96 2.08
C ASN A 335 24.04 -40.73 2.99
N GLY A 336 23.19 -39.75 2.64
CA GLY A 336 22.98 -38.58 3.47
C GLY A 336 22.23 -37.44 2.78
N SER A 337 22.35 -36.25 3.37
CA SER A 337 21.83 -35.01 2.81
C SER A 337 22.88 -33.92 2.89
N GLU A 338 23.09 -33.19 1.81
CA GLU A 338 24.08 -32.11 1.74
C GLU A 338 23.47 -30.86 1.10
N PRO A 339 23.88 -29.65 1.53
CA PRO A 339 23.34 -28.41 1.01
C PRO A 339 23.72 -28.22 -0.47
N ALA A 340 22.79 -27.69 -1.24
CA ALA A 340 22.96 -27.39 -2.64
C ALA A 340 23.70 -26.05 -2.85
N THR A 341 24.53 -26.01 -3.89
CA THR A 341 25.11 -24.78 -4.44
C THR A 341 24.45 -24.49 -5.79
N PHE A 342 24.16 -23.21 -6.06
CA PHE A 342 23.47 -22.75 -7.27
C PHE A 342 24.43 -21.90 -8.11
N ASP A 343 24.44 -22.15 -9.43
CA ASP A 343 25.15 -21.34 -10.42
C ASP A 343 24.20 -21.00 -11.57
N GLU A 344 23.85 -19.71 -11.70
CA GLU A 344 22.92 -19.21 -12.71
C GLU A 344 23.67 -18.53 -13.87
N SER A 345 23.41 -19.00 -15.09
CA SER A 345 23.80 -18.36 -16.35
C SER A 345 22.63 -18.38 -17.34
N ASP A 346 22.79 -18.91 -18.55
CA ASP A 346 21.67 -19.21 -19.46
C ASP A 346 20.88 -20.45 -19.00
N SER A 347 21.51 -21.33 -18.21
CA SER A 347 20.89 -22.42 -17.46
C SER A 347 21.11 -22.22 -15.96
N LEU A 348 20.40 -22.99 -15.13
CA LEU A 348 20.67 -23.06 -13.69
C LEU A 348 21.28 -24.42 -13.38
N SER A 349 22.53 -24.44 -12.91
CA SER A 349 23.17 -25.63 -12.37
C SER A 349 23.01 -25.66 -10.85
N VAL A 350 22.65 -26.82 -10.32
CA VAL A 350 22.49 -27.05 -8.89
C VAL A 350 23.26 -28.30 -8.49
N GLU A 351 24.24 -28.15 -7.60
CA GLU A 351 25.16 -29.22 -7.25
C GLU A 351 25.27 -29.47 -5.74
N ALA A 352 25.58 -30.70 -5.37
CA ALA A 352 25.99 -31.07 -4.02
C ALA A 352 26.89 -32.30 -4.05
N THR A 353 27.84 -32.38 -3.12
CA THR A 353 28.68 -33.58 -2.93
C THR A 353 28.15 -34.37 -1.75
N ILE A 354 27.59 -35.57 -1.97
CA ILE A 354 27.16 -36.48 -0.91
C ILE A 354 28.14 -37.65 -0.82
N GLY A 355 28.87 -37.75 0.29
CA GLY A 355 29.94 -38.74 0.44
C GLY A 355 31.06 -38.53 -0.58
N SER A 356 31.24 -39.50 -1.49
CA SER A 356 32.23 -39.42 -2.57
C SER A 356 31.61 -39.16 -3.96
N GLN A 357 30.32 -38.81 -4.01
CA GLN A 357 29.57 -38.62 -5.25
C GLN A 357 29.14 -37.16 -5.38
N ILE A 358 29.33 -36.60 -6.57
CA ILE A 358 28.79 -35.29 -6.94
C ILE A 358 27.46 -35.54 -7.65
N TYR A 359 26.40 -34.93 -7.12
CA TYR A 359 25.11 -34.85 -7.77
C TYR A 359 24.92 -33.46 -8.36
N MET A 360 24.40 -33.40 -9.58
CA MET A 360 24.10 -32.16 -10.27
C MET A 360 22.73 -32.27 -10.94
N ILE A 361 21.92 -31.23 -10.82
CA ILE A 361 20.70 -31.03 -11.61
C ILE A 361 20.85 -29.73 -12.38
N GLU A 362 20.74 -29.80 -13.70
CA GLU A 362 20.78 -28.63 -14.56
C GLU A 362 19.41 -28.37 -15.19
N PHE A 363 18.96 -27.12 -15.10
CA PHE A 363 17.69 -26.64 -15.61
C PHE A 363 17.91 -25.81 -16.87
N TYR A 364 17.47 -26.35 -18.01
CA TYR A 364 17.61 -25.73 -19.32
C TYR A 364 16.26 -25.19 -19.82
N PRO A 365 16.04 -23.87 -19.78
CA PRO A 365 14.82 -23.28 -20.32
C PRO A 365 14.78 -23.43 -21.85
N LYS A 366 13.59 -23.26 -22.41
CA LYS A 366 13.40 -23.32 -23.87
C LYS A 366 14.31 -22.31 -24.58
N GLY A 367 15.04 -22.78 -25.59
CA GLY A 367 15.88 -21.97 -26.46
C GLY A 367 17.32 -21.81 -26.00
N VAL A 368 17.71 -22.50 -24.92
CA VAL A 368 19.09 -22.60 -24.42
C VAL A 368 19.68 -23.94 -24.84
N PRO A 369 20.80 -24.00 -25.56
CA PRO A 369 21.37 -25.27 -26.02
C PRO A 369 22.01 -26.07 -24.88
N MET A 370 22.02 -27.40 -25.01
CA MET A 370 22.81 -28.31 -24.18
C MET A 370 24.05 -28.78 -24.96
N ALA A 371 25.13 -29.12 -24.25
CA ALA A 371 26.34 -29.69 -24.85
C ALA A 371 26.21 -31.22 -25.08
N GLU A 372 25.03 -31.67 -25.53
CA GLU A 372 24.69 -33.10 -25.65
C GLU A 372 24.16 -33.41 -27.07
N GLU A 373 24.41 -34.63 -27.57
CA GLU A 373 24.05 -35.00 -28.95
C GLU A 373 22.54 -35.05 -29.22
N LYS A 374 21.73 -35.27 -28.18
CA LYS A 374 20.25 -35.31 -28.26
C LYS A 374 19.58 -34.04 -27.76
N ASP A 375 20.17 -32.89 -28.05
CA ASP A 375 19.59 -31.62 -27.66
C ASP A 375 18.33 -31.24 -28.46
N ASN A 376 17.24 -30.96 -27.75
CA ASN A 376 16.03 -30.34 -28.29
C ASN A 376 15.75 -29.00 -27.61
N SER A 377 16.50 -27.98 -28.03
CA SER A 377 16.34 -26.61 -27.51
C SER A 377 14.97 -25.98 -27.73
N ASN A 378 14.05 -26.60 -28.48
CA ASN A 378 12.67 -26.14 -28.57
C ASN A 378 11.81 -26.49 -27.35
N LYS A 379 12.35 -27.27 -26.41
CA LYS A 379 11.71 -27.70 -25.18
C LYS A 379 12.53 -27.30 -23.96
N GLU A 380 11.87 -27.32 -22.81
CA GLU A 380 12.59 -27.28 -21.54
C GLU A 380 13.19 -28.66 -21.27
N ARG A 381 14.41 -28.67 -20.73
CA ARG A 381 15.12 -29.90 -20.38
C ARG A 381 15.63 -29.84 -18.94
N ILE A 382 15.60 -30.96 -18.25
CA ILE A 382 16.26 -31.17 -16.96
C ILE A 382 17.29 -32.26 -17.17
N MET A 383 18.55 -31.99 -16.88
CA MET A 383 19.60 -33.00 -16.83
C MET A 383 19.88 -33.32 -15.37
N ILE A 384 19.96 -34.60 -15.04
CA ILE A 384 20.41 -35.08 -13.75
C ILE A 384 21.67 -35.88 -13.97
N HIS A 385 22.72 -35.55 -13.25
CA HIS A 385 24.04 -36.16 -13.39
C HIS A 385 24.57 -36.59 -12.02
N SER A 386 25.23 -37.74 -12.01
CA SER A 386 25.96 -38.28 -10.88
C SER A 386 27.38 -38.64 -11.30
N SER A 387 28.37 -38.25 -10.50
CA SER A 387 29.77 -38.64 -10.75
C SER A 387 30.00 -40.15 -10.59
N ASN A 388 29.08 -40.88 -9.97
CA ASN A 388 29.12 -42.33 -9.96
C ASN A 388 28.87 -42.86 -11.37
N ASP A 389 29.87 -43.53 -11.95
CA ASP A 389 29.87 -44.03 -13.32
C ASP A 389 29.64 -42.94 -14.38
N SER A 390 29.83 -41.66 -14.07
CA SER A 390 29.45 -40.55 -14.97
C SER A 390 28.03 -40.70 -15.52
N TYR A 391 27.11 -41.14 -14.66
CA TYR A 391 25.73 -41.38 -15.00
C TYR A 391 24.99 -40.08 -15.29
N TYR A 392 24.16 -40.06 -16.33
CA TYR A 392 23.25 -38.96 -16.59
C TYR A 392 21.90 -39.42 -17.14
N GLU A 393 20.89 -38.59 -16.90
CA GLU A 393 19.56 -38.68 -17.50
C GLU A 393 19.14 -37.30 -18.01
N ILE A 394 18.45 -37.27 -19.15
CA ILE A 394 17.89 -36.06 -19.73
C ILE A 394 16.38 -36.21 -19.87
N PHE A 395 15.65 -35.28 -19.29
CA PHE A 395 14.19 -35.21 -19.35
C PHE A 395 13.74 -34.00 -20.16
N GLU A 396 12.84 -34.21 -21.11
CA GLU A 396 12.15 -33.14 -21.84
C GLU A 396 10.74 -32.90 -21.28
N ARG A 397 10.31 -31.64 -21.20
CA ARG A 397 8.90 -31.34 -20.93
C ARG A 397 8.04 -31.88 -22.08
N ALA A 398 6.97 -32.61 -21.73
CA ALA A 398 6.09 -33.31 -22.67
C ALA A 398 5.41 -32.36 -23.68
#